data_AF-A0A9P7JUS5-F1
#
_entry.id   AF-A0A9P7JUS5-F1
#
_cell.length_a   1.000
_cell.length_b   1.000
_cell.length_c   1.000
_cell.angle_alpha   90.00
_cell.angle_beta   90.00
_cell.angle_gamma   90.00
#
_symmetry.space_group_name_H-M   'P 1'
#
loop_
_entity.id
_entity.type
_entity.pdbx_description
1 polymer ?
#
loop_
_entity_poly.entity_id
_entity_poly.type
_entity_poly.pdbx_seq_one_letter_code
_entity_poly.pdbx_strand_id
1 'polypeptide(L)'
;MATNSEVFDNKSLASLPPPYENVSTSTSSTVKIEQANIEQVKIELTKTELTKTERTQAVLSHLCDIISTPNFLASSVAPIIETCAAALLPEEFSDLLQNPNIEGHTAMYWAVVNCRREAFSMFTAHIPQFSSVCYSDLRLACMSTSNHALFMQLNLGHVINSKDESLRHF
;
A
#
# COMPACT_ATOMS: atom_id res chain seq x y z
N MET A 1 -27.18 -41.21 32.51
CA MET A 1 -27.56 -39.87 32.04
C MET A 1 -27.68 -39.94 30.53
N ALA A 2 -28.88 -39.67 30.02
CA ALA A 2 -29.29 -39.95 28.64
C ALA A 2 -28.74 -38.92 27.65
N THR A 3 -28.40 -39.43 26.46
CA THR A 3 -27.93 -38.73 25.26
C THR A 3 -29.09 -38.09 24.51
N ASN A 4 -28.98 -36.81 24.14
CA ASN A 4 -29.85 -36.18 23.14
C ASN A 4 -29.02 -35.81 21.91
N SER A 5 -29.37 -36.44 20.78
CA SER A 5 -28.82 -36.22 19.45
C SER A 5 -29.88 -35.47 18.66
N GLU A 6 -29.67 -34.18 18.41
CA GLU A 6 -30.56 -33.37 17.56
C GLU A 6 -30.10 -33.43 16.11
N VAL A 7 -31.01 -33.89 15.26
CA VAL A 7 -30.90 -33.96 13.80
C VAL A 7 -31.47 -32.65 13.25
N PHE A 8 -30.65 -31.87 12.55
CA PHE A 8 -31.10 -30.69 11.80
C PHE A 8 -31.21 -31.02 10.32
N ASP A 9 -32.45 -31.07 9.83
CA ASP A 9 -32.78 -31.19 8.40
C ASP A 9 -32.56 -29.86 7.68
N ASN A 10 -31.53 -29.80 6.82
CA ASN A 10 -31.24 -28.67 5.96
C ASN A 10 -32.07 -28.74 4.67
N LYS A 11 -33.16 -27.96 4.61
CA LYS A 11 -33.97 -27.77 3.40
C LYS A 11 -33.36 -26.65 2.54
N SER A 12 -32.67 -27.04 1.48
CA SER A 12 -32.09 -26.12 0.48
C SER A 12 -33.17 -25.55 -0.44
N LEU A 13 -33.41 -24.23 -0.35
CA LEU A 13 -34.26 -23.47 -1.26
C LEU A 13 -33.37 -22.86 -2.35
N ALA A 14 -33.48 -23.38 -3.57
CA ALA A 14 -32.83 -22.83 -4.75
C ALA A 14 -33.48 -21.49 -5.13
N SER A 15 -32.81 -20.39 -4.78
CA SER A 15 -33.15 -19.04 -5.23
C SER A 15 -32.56 -18.79 -6.63
N LEU A 16 -33.43 -18.52 -7.61
CA LEU A 16 -33.07 -18.07 -8.96
C LEU A 16 -32.39 -16.68 -8.89
N PRO A 17 -31.31 -16.45 -9.66
CA PRO A 17 -30.68 -15.14 -9.74
C PRO A 17 -31.56 -14.13 -10.52
N PRO A 18 -31.56 -12.85 -10.12
CA PRO A 18 -32.27 -11.79 -10.85
C PRO A 18 -31.63 -11.51 -12.23
N PRO A 19 -32.41 -10.98 -13.19
CA PRO A 19 -31.93 -10.62 -14.51
C PRO A 19 -31.00 -9.39 -14.43
N TYR A 20 -29.84 -9.50 -15.06
CA TYR A 20 -28.84 -8.43 -15.10
C TYR A 20 -29.25 -7.35 -16.09
N GLU A 21 -29.52 -6.14 -15.62
CA GLU A 21 -29.65 -4.96 -16.47
C GLU A 21 -28.25 -4.47 -16.89
N ASN A 22 -28.10 -4.22 -18.19
CA ASN A 22 -26.83 -3.89 -18.83
C ASN A 22 -26.50 -2.41 -18.57
N VAL A 23 -25.79 -2.13 -17.47
CA VAL A 23 -25.34 -0.77 -17.13
C VAL A 23 -24.17 -0.40 -18.05
N SER A 24 -24.42 0.51 -18.98
CA SER A 24 -23.39 1.12 -19.83
C SER A 24 -22.60 2.14 -19.02
N THR A 25 -21.49 1.72 -18.43
CA THR A 25 -20.60 2.58 -17.64
C THR A 25 -19.76 3.47 -18.57
N SER A 26 -20.04 4.78 -18.57
CA SER A 26 -19.20 5.79 -19.22
C SER A 26 -17.97 6.08 -18.35
N THR A 27 -16.81 5.49 -18.65
CA THR A 27 -15.55 5.61 -17.88
C THR A 27 -14.47 6.49 -18.54
N SER A 28 -14.83 7.40 -19.45
CA SER A 28 -13.82 8.05 -20.32
C SER A 28 -13.07 9.24 -19.69
N SER A 29 -13.56 9.85 -18.60
CA SER A 29 -13.00 11.13 -18.11
C SER A 29 -11.86 11.01 -17.08
N THR A 30 -11.79 9.92 -16.31
CA THR A 30 -10.84 9.79 -15.18
C THR A 30 -9.40 9.52 -15.63
N VAL A 31 -9.21 8.80 -16.74
CA VAL A 31 -7.90 8.36 -17.24
C VAL A 31 -6.98 9.54 -17.61
N LYS A 32 -7.54 10.65 -18.09
CA LYS A 32 -6.75 11.81 -18.55
C LYS A 32 -6.10 12.59 -17.39
N ILE A 33 -6.72 12.58 -16.21
CA ILE A 33 -6.20 13.32 -15.05
C ILE A 33 -5.00 12.57 -14.44
N GLU A 34 -5.05 11.24 -14.43
CA GLU A 34 -4.00 10.38 -13.87
C GLU A 34 -2.69 10.45 -14.67
N GLN A 35 -2.77 10.39 -16.00
CA GLN A 35 -1.59 10.51 -16.87
C GLN A 35 -0.90 11.86 -16.74
N ALA A 36 -1.66 12.95 -16.57
CA ALA A 36 -1.09 14.28 -16.39
C ALA A 36 -0.28 14.40 -15.08
N ASN A 37 -0.72 13.71 -14.01
CA ASN A 37 -0.03 13.74 -12.73
C ASN A 37 1.31 12.99 -12.77
N ILE A 38 1.32 11.81 -13.41
CA ILE A 38 2.55 10.99 -13.57
C ILE A 38 3.61 11.75 -14.38
N GLU A 39 3.21 12.41 -15.47
CA GLU A 39 4.14 13.21 -16.29
C GLU A 39 4.68 14.41 -15.53
N GLN A 40 3.90 15.07 -14.68
CA GLN A 40 4.40 16.16 -13.83
C GLN A 40 5.48 15.70 -12.86
N VAL A 41 5.24 14.59 -12.15
CA VAL A 41 6.22 13.98 -11.22
C VAL A 41 7.53 13.67 -11.95
N LYS A 42 7.43 13.10 -13.15
CA LYS A 42 8.60 12.75 -13.97
C LYS A 42 9.37 13.99 -14.43
N ILE A 43 8.68 15.05 -14.86
CA ILE A 43 9.32 16.29 -15.31
C ILE A 43 10.07 16.95 -14.15
N GLU A 44 9.47 16.96 -12.96
CA GLU A 44 10.07 17.56 -11.77
C GLU A 44 11.34 16.82 -11.33
N LEU A 45 11.31 15.48 -11.30
CA LEU A 45 12.43 14.65 -10.87
C LEU A 45 13.57 14.53 -11.90
N THR A 46 13.32 14.77 -13.19
CA THR A 46 14.32 14.65 -14.27
C THR A 46 15.09 15.94 -14.57
N LYS A 47 14.83 17.03 -13.84
CA LYS A 47 15.54 18.29 -14.03
C LYS A 47 17.02 18.15 -13.62
N THR A 48 17.91 18.31 -14.60
CA THR A 48 19.34 17.91 -14.58
C THR A 48 20.24 18.61 -13.53
N GLU A 49 19.72 19.51 -12.71
CA GLU A 49 20.52 20.28 -11.73
C GLU A 49 19.96 20.24 -10.30
N LEU A 50 19.12 19.26 -9.95
CA LEU A 50 18.76 19.08 -8.53
C LEU A 50 19.92 18.48 -7.74
N THR A 51 20.23 19.11 -6.61
CA THR A 51 21.09 18.54 -5.57
C THR A 51 20.45 17.25 -5.02
N LYS A 52 21.26 16.37 -4.45
CA LYS A 52 20.78 15.13 -3.80
C LYS A 52 19.66 15.42 -2.78
N THR A 53 19.86 16.43 -1.93
CA THR A 53 18.91 16.81 -0.88
C THR A 53 17.58 17.27 -1.45
N GLU A 54 17.59 18.11 -2.49
CA GLU A 54 16.35 18.57 -3.13
C GLU A 54 15.59 17.39 -3.75
N ARG A 55 16.30 16.43 -4.34
CA ARG A 55 15.67 15.26 -4.95
C ARG A 55 15.04 14.35 -3.90
N THR A 56 15.75 14.10 -2.80
CA THR A 56 15.21 13.36 -1.65
C THR A 56 13.96 14.05 -1.09
N GLN A 57 13.98 15.39 -0.97
CA GLN A 57 12.84 16.15 -0.50
C GLN A 57 11.64 16.08 -1.45
N ALA A 58 11.87 16.17 -2.76
CA ALA A 58 10.83 16.04 -3.78
C ALA A 58 10.18 14.64 -3.73
N VAL A 59 10.99 13.59 -3.67
CA VAL A 59 10.49 12.21 -3.49
C VAL A 59 9.69 12.08 -2.20
N LEU A 60 10.20 12.61 -1.08
CA LEU A 60 9.49 12.57 0.19
C LEU A 60 8.13 13.28 0.13
N SER A 61 8.05 14.43 -0.56
CA SER A 61 6.78 15.13 -0.78
C SER A 61 5.77 14.26 -1.51
N HIS A 62 6.18 13.59 -2.59
CA HIS A 62 5.29 12.68 -3.33
C HIS A 62 4.86 11.48 -2.49
N LEU A 63 5.77 10.90 -1.68
CA LEU A 63 5.41 9.84 -0.76
C LEU A 63 4.36 10.31 0.27
N CYS A 64 4.52 11.52 0.82
CA CYS A 64 3.55 12.15 1.70
C CYS A 64 2.18 12.32 1.04
N ASP A 65 2.14 12.73 -0.23
CA ASP A 65 0.89 12.89 -0.97
C ASP A 65 0.17 11.54 -1.16
N ILE A 66 0.91 10.49 -1.54
CA ILE A 66 0.37 9.13 -1.72
C ILE A 66 -0.24 8.61 -0.41
N ILE A 67 0.47 8.76 0.71
CA ILE A 67 0.02 8.20 1.99
C ILE A 67 -1.12 9.02 2.59
N SER A 68 -1.13 10.34 2.42
CA SER A 68 -2.06 11.25 3.09
C SER A 68 -3.36 11.48 2.31
N THR A 69 -3.33 11.40 0.98
CA THR A 69 -4.49 11.78 0.15
C THR A 69 -5.59 10.71 0.18
N PRO A 70 -6.79 10.97 0.77
CA PRO A 70 -7.88 9.99 0.95
C PRO A 70 -8.29 9.28 -0.35
N ASN A 71 -8.31 10.02 -1.46
CA ASN A 71 -8.85 9.58 -2.75
C ASN A 71 -7.76 9.21 -3.77
N PHE A 72 -6.59 8.80 -3.29
CA PHE A 72 -5.52 8.36 -4.19
C PHE A 72 -5.95 7.08 -4.92
N LEU A 73 -5.89 7.11 -6.25
CA LEU A 73 -6.26 5.95 -7.07
C LEU A 73 -5.17 4.88 -6.96
N ALA A 74 -5.58 3.66 -6.63
CA ALA A 74 -4.70 2.50 -6.51
C ALA A 74 -3.84 2.28 -7.78
N SER A 75 -4.40 2.55 -8.97
CA SER A 75 -3.70 2.43 -10.26
C SER A 75 -2.52 3.40 -10.42
N SER A 76 -2.56 4.55 -9.76
CA SER A 76 -1.52 5.58 -9.87
C SER A 76 -0.34 5.34 -8.94
N VAL A 77 -0.51 4.51 -7.91
CA VAL A 77 0.47 4.32 -6.84
C VAL A 77 1.75 3.72 -7.40
N ALA A 78 1.65 2.62 -8.14
CA ALA A 78 2.79 1.91 -8.69
C ALA A 78 3.67 2.79 -9.60
N PRO A 79 3.16 3.45 -10.66
CA PRO A 79 4.00 4.26 -11.54
C PRO A 79 4.64 5.46 -10.83
N ILE A 80 3.98 6.06 -9.84
CA ILE A 80 4.55 7.18 -9.09
C ILE A 80 5.68 6.69 -8.18
N ILE A 81 5.49 5.56 -7.49
CA ILE A 81 6.54 4.96 -6.65
C ILE A 81 7.73 4.51 -7.51
N GLU A 82 7.49 3.90 -8.67
CA GLU A 82 8.56 3.53 -9.60
C GLU A 82 9.34 4.75 -10.09
N THR A 83 8.65 5.86 -10.37
CA THR A 83 9.29 7.12 -10.74
C THR A 83 10.12 7.70 -9.59
N CYS A 84 9.61 7.64 -8.37
CA CYS A 84 10.34 8.05 -7.15
C CYS A 84 11.58 7.17 -6.91
N ALA A 85 11.44 5.85 -7.05
CA ALA A 85 12.51 4.89 -6.88
C ALA A 85 13.60 5.09 -7.94
N ALA A 86 13.24 5.38 -9.19
CA ALA A 86 14.18 5.67 -10.26
C ALA A 86 14.95 6.99 -10.08
N ALA A 87 14.43 7.92 -9.27
CA ALA A 87 15.09 9.20 -9.00
C ALA A 87 16.25 9.09 -7.99
N LEU A 88 16.25 8.06 -7.15
CA LEU A 88 17.25 7.85 -6.10
C LEU A 88 18.03 6.55 -6.33
N LEU A 89 19.15 6.38 -5.63
CA LEU A 89 19.78 5.07 -5.57
C LEU A 89 18.84 4.09 -4.81
N PRO A 90 18.84 2.79 -5.14
CA PRO A 90 17.97 1.82 -4.46
C PRO A 90 18.11 1.83 -2.92
N GLU A 91 19.34 1.97 -2.42
CA GLU A 91 19.65 2.03 -1.00
C GLU A 91 19.11 3.33 -0.37
N GLU A 92 19.25 4.46 -1.08
CA GLU A 92 18.74 5.76 -0.62
C GLU A 92 17.22 5.79 -0.56
N PHE A 93 16.55 5.18 -1.54
CA PHE A 93 15.09 5.08 -1.55
C PHE A 93 14.59 4.15 -0.43
N SER A 94 15.24 2.99 -0.25
CA SER A 94 14.98 2.08 0.86
C SER A 94 15.17 2.78 2.21
N ASP A 95 16.26 3.52 2.40
CA ASP A 95 16.51 4.27 3.63
C ASP A 95 15.47 5.38 3.84
N LEU A 96 15.06 6.08 2.77
CA LEU A 96 14.03 7.12 2.84
C LEU A 96 12.68 6.58 3.34
N LEU A 97 12.30 5.37 2.92
CA LEU A 97 11.07 4.70 3.34
C LEU A 97 11.11 4.22 4.79
N GLN A 98 12.29 3.84 5.28
CA GLN A 98 12.50 3.20 6.58
C GLN A 98 12.94 4.14 7.69
N ASN A 99 13.36 5.37 7.35
CA ASN A 99 13.74 6.39 8.31
C ASN A 99 12.53 7.25 8.73
N PRO A 100 12.51 7.74 9.98
CA PRO A 100 11.39 8.52 10.50
C PRO A 100 11.39 9.96 9.96
N ASN A 101 10.96 10.10 8.71
CA ASN A 101 11.05 11.34 7.94
C ASN A 101 9.72 12.09 7.82
N ILE A 102 8.61 11.49 8.28
CA ILE A 102 7.26 12.05 8.15
C ILE A 102 6.65 12.10 9.55
N GLU A 103 6.60 13.30 10.14
CA GLU A 103 6.07 13.53 11.49
C GLU A 103 6.69 12.60 12.57
N GLY A 104 7.98 12.28 12.44
CA GLY A 104 8.70 11.41 13.37
C GLY A 104 8.45 9.91 13.18
N HIS A 105 7.71 9.53 12.14
CA HIS A 105 7.44 8.14 11.76
C HIS A 105 7.91 7.85 10.33
N THR A 106 8.02 6.57 10.02
CA THR A 106 8.41 6.05 8.71
C THR A 106 7.27 6.21 7.69
N ALA A 107 7.61 6.27 6.39
CA ALA A 107 6.59 6.23 5.34
C ALA A 107 5.77 4.92 5.40
N MET A 108 6.44 3.83 5.81
CA MET A 108 5.83 2.52 6.06
C MET A 108 4.75 2.56 7.15
N TYR A 109 5.00 3.25 8.27
CA TYR A 109 4.02 3.44 9.35
C TYR A 109 2.76 4.13 8.83
N TRP A 110 2.92 5.26 8.15
CA TRP A 110 1.78 6.03 7.64
C TRP A 110 0.99 5.30 6.56
N ALA A 111 1.65 4.48 5.73
CA ALA A 111 0.95 3.63 4.78
C ALA A 111 0.01 2.63 5.48
N VAL A 112 0.41 2.08 6.64
CA VAL A 112 -0.45 1.20 7.45
C VAL A 112 -1.55 2.00 8.13
N VAL A 113 -1.22 3.12 8.79
CA VAL A 113 -2.19 3.95 9.53
C VAL A 113 -3.29 4.49 8.63
N ASN A 114 -2.94 4.92 7.42
CA ASN A 114 -3.90 5.46 6.46
C ASN A 114 -4.52 4.39 5.56
N CYS A 115 -4.33 3.10 5.87
CA CYS A 115 -4.85 1.96 5.12
C CYS A 115 -4.49 1.96 3.62
N ARG A 116 -3.30 2.44 3.27
CA ARG A 116 -2.76 2.51 1.90
C ARG A 116 -2.06 1.22 1.52
N ARG A 117 -2.84 0.14 1.36
CA ARG A 117 -2.31 -1.21 1.12
C ARG A 117 -1.43 -1.31 -0.12
N GLU A 118 -1.80 -0.62 -1.20
CA GLU A 118 -1.05 -0.60 -2.46
C GLU A 118 0.30 0.08 -2.28
N ALA A 119 0.34 1.22 -1.59
CA ALA A 119 1.58 1.93 -1.30
C ALA A 119 2.48 1.09 -0.39
N PHE A 120 1.93 0.50 0.67
CA PHE A 120 2.65 -0.40 1.55
C PHE A 120 3.28 -1.57 0.78
N SER A 121 2.50 -2.24 -0.08
CA SER A 121 2.98 -3.35 -0.89
C SER A 121 4.13 -2.93 -1.81
N MET A 122 4.00 -1.79 -2.49
CA MET A 122 5.05 -1.26 -3.36
C MET A 122 6.30 -0.88 -2.56
N PHE A 123 6.16 -0.23 -1.40
CA PHE A 123 7.30 0.08 -0.55
C PHE A 123 8.04 -1.18 -0.09
N THR A 124 7.32 -2.24 0.30
CA THR A 124 7.97 -3.50 0.69
C THR A 124 8.80 -4.13 -0.43
N ALA A 125 8.41 -3.94 -1.70
CA ALA A 125 9.17 -4.44 -2.83
C ALA A 125 10.53 -3.73 -3.01
N HIS A 126 10.68 -2.52 -2.47
CA HIS A 126 11.92 -1.73 -2.49
C HIS A 126 12.73 -1.85 -1.19
N ILE A 127 12.26 -2.60 -0.20
CA ILE A 127 12.93 -2.80 1.09
C ILE A 127 13.38 -4.27 1.18
N PRO A 128 14.65 -4.58 0.90
CA PRO A 128 15.14 -5.97 0.95
C PRO A 128 15.12 -6.54 2.36
N GLN A 129 15.33 -5.68 3.37
CA GLN A 129 15.29 -6.02 4.77
C GLN A 129 14.84 -4.81 5.57
N PHE A 130 13.86 -5.01 6.46
CA PHE A 130 13.42 -3.97 7.37
C PHE A 130 14.45 -3.69 8.46
N SER A 131 14.72 -2.41 8.68
CA SER A 131 15.50 -1.92 9.80
C SER A 131 14.76 -2.14 11.13
N SER A 132 15.49 -2.20 12.23
CA SER A 132 14.89 -2.34 13.57
C SER A 132 13.97 -1.17 13.92
N VAL A 133 14.30 0.04 13.45
CA VAL A 133 13.48 1.24 13.58
C VAL A 133 12.17 1.05 12.83
N CYS A 134 12.23 0.67 11.55
CA CYS A 134 11.03 0.43 10.73
C CYS A 134 10.15 -0.68 11.30
N TYR A 135 10.74 -1.77 11.82
CA TYR A 135 9.98 -2.84 12.47
C TYR A 135 9.23 -2.36 13.71
N SER A 136 9.89 -1.59 14.57
CA SER A 136 9.28 -1.06 15.79
C SER A 136 8.12 -0.13 15.44
N ASP A 137 8.31 0.70 14.43
CA ASP A 137 7.31 1.65 13.94
C ASP A 137 6.12 0.92 13.29
N LEU A 138 6.36 -0.10 12.47
CA LEU A 138 5.28 -0.92 11.89
C LEU A 138 4.46 -1.65 12.95
N ARG A 139 5.08 -2.16 14.01
CA ARG A 139 4.35 -2.76 15.14
C ARG A 139 3.48 -1.73 15.84
N LEU A 140 3.97 -0.51 16.01
CA LEU A 140 3.20 0.61 16.55
C LEU A 140 2.00 0.95 15.65
N ALA A 141 2.19 1.03 14.33
CA ALA A 141 1.12 1.26 13.36
C ALA A 141 0.03 0.17 13.42
N CYS A 142 0.42 -1.10 13.57
CA CYS A 142 -0.53 -2.20 13.68
C CYS A 142 -1.34 -2.11 14.99
N MET A 143 -0.71 -1.69 16.10
CA MET A 143 -1.40 -1.48 17.36
C MET A 143 -2.39 -0.32 17.28
N SER A 144 -2.00 0.80 16.64
CA SER A 144 -2.89 1.98 16.51
C SER A 144 -4.09 1.71 15.60
N THR A 145 -3.91 0.88 14.57
CA THR A 145 -4.99 0.49 13.63
C THR A 145 -5.74 -0.77 14.03
N SER A 146 -5.36 -1.43 15.13
CA SER A 146 -5.87 -2.76 15.52
C SER A 146 -5.71 -3.83 14.41
N ASN A 147 -4.70 -3.70 13.54
CA ASN A 147 -4.42 -4.67 12.47
C ASN A 147 -3.61 -5.86 13.02
N HIS A 148 -4.30 -6.76 13.72
CA HIS A 148 -3.69 -7.94 14.32
C HIS A 148 -3.06 -8.90 13.30
N ALA A 149 -3.63 -8.99 12.09
CA ALA A 149 -3.11 -9.87 11.04
C ALA A 149 -1.71 -9.44 10.59
N LEU A 150 -1.54 -8.15 10.27
CA LEU A 150 -0.24 -7.60 9.90
C LEU A 150 0.76 -7.68 11.05
N PHE A 151 0.32 -7.41 12.29
CA PHE A 151 1.16 -7.55 13.48
C PHE A 151 1.73 -8.98 13.63
N MET A 152 0.89 -10.00 13.43
CA MET A 152 1.33 -11.39 13.49
C MET A 152 2.31 -11.74 12.37
N GLN A 153 2.05 -11.27 11.14
CA GLN A 153 2.97 -11.47 10.01
C GLN A 153 4.37 -10.88 10.28
N LEU A 154 4.42 -9.66 10.82
CA LEU A 154 5.68 -9.00 11.19
C LEU A 154 6.44 -9.76 12.29
N ASN A 155 5.74 -10.28 13.30
CA ASN A 155 6.37 -10.99 14.42
C ASN A 155 6.86 -12.40 14.08
N LEU A 156 6.21 -13.08 13.14
CA LEU A 156 6.61 -14.42 12.73
C LEU A 156 7.93 -14.43 11.94
N GLY A 157 8.51 -13.25 11.67
CA GLY A 157 9.68 -13.12 10.81
C GLY A 157 9.40 -13.72 9.42
N HIS A 158 8.11 -13.85 9.07
CA HIS A 158 7.72 -14.32 7.76
C HIS A 158 8.19 -13.23 6.82
N VAL A 159 9.34 -13.48 6.21
CA VAL A 159 9.89 -12.65 5.14
C VAL A 159 8.71 -12.42 4.23
N ILE A 160 8.33 -11.15 4.06
CA ILE A 160 7.35 -10.73 3.04
C ILE A 160 8.07 -10.95 1.71
N ASN A 161 8.29 -12.21 1.37
CA ASN A 161 8.98 -12.63 0.18
C ASN A 161 7.94 -12.48 -0.91
N SER A 162 8.22 -11.59 -1.85
CA SER A 162 7.37 -11.11 -2.95
C SER A 162 6.88 -12.18 -3.94
N LYS A 163 6.97 -13.47 -3.58
CA LYS A 163 6.47 -14.59 -4.39
C LYS A 163 5.19 -15.22 -3.86
N ASP A 164 4.72 -14.83 -2.67
CA ASP A 164 3.49 -15.40 -2.13
C ASP A 164 2.29 -14.55 -2.55
N GLU A 165 1.56 -15.04 -3.55
CA GLU A 165 0.38 -14.44 -4.20
C GLU A 165 -0.85 -14.32 -3.26
N SER A 166 -0.66 -14.47 -1.94
CA SER A 166 -1.68 -14.87 -0.97
C SER A 166 -2.36 -13.71 -0.19
N LEU A 167 -2.05 -12.45 -0.50
CA LEU A 167 -2.66 -11.30 0.20
C LEU A 167 -3.94 -10.73 -0.46
N ARG A 168 -4.49 -11.38 -1.49
CA ARG A 168 -5.72 -10.90 -2.17
C ARG A 168 -7.04 -11.22 -1.46
N HIS A 169 -7.03 -11.84 -0.28
CA HIS A 169 -8.25 -12.35 0.38
C HIS A 169 -8.44 -11.86 1.82
N PHE A 170 -8.27 -10.56 2.07
CA PHE A 170 -8.72 -9.89 3.30
C PHE A 170 -9.35 -8.54 3.03
#